data_AF-A0A527GFV2-F1
#
_entry.id   AF-A0A527GFV2-F1
#
_cell.length_a   1.000
_cell.length_b   1.000
_cell.length_c   1.000
_cell.angle_alpha   90.00
_cell.angle_beta   90.00
_cell.angle_gamma   90.00
#
_symmetry.space_group_name_H-M   'P 1'
#
loop_
_entity.id
_entity.type
_entity.pdbx_description
1 polymer ?
#
loop_
_entity_poly.entity_id
_entity_poly.type
_entity_poly.pdbx_seq_one_letter_code
_entity_poly.pdbx_strand_id
1 'polypeptide(L)'
;LKGLIEALLERAEEHAATVMPGFTHMQAAQPVTFGHHCMAYVEMFSRDLSRVRDAIERMDESPLGAAALAGTSFPIDRHRT
;
A
#
# COMPACT_ATOMS: atom_id res chain seq x y z
N LEU A 1 -1.80 1.37 -6.31
CA LEU A 1 -2.56 1.11 -5.07
C LEU A 1 -3.72 2.07 -4.87
N LYS A 2 -3.52 3.41 -4.87
CA LYS A 2 -4.60 4.39 -4.66
C LYS A 2 -5.84 4.17 -5.57
N GLY A 3 -5.65 4.10 -6.90
CA GLY A 3 -6.77 3.85 -7.81
C GLY A 3 -7.49 2.50 -7.62
N LEU A 4 -6.79 1.47 -7.14
CA LEU A 4 -7.43 0.19 -6.78
C LEU A 4 -8.25 0.32 -5.49
N ILE A 5 -7.74 1.05 -4.50
CA ILE A 5 -8.46 1.36 -3.26
C ILE A 5 -9.72 2.17 -3.57
N GLU A 6 -9.62 3.19 -4.42
CA GLU A 6 -10.75 4.00 -4.87
C GLU A 6 -11.80 3.14 -5.58
N ALA A 7 -11.41 2.29 -6.53
CA ALA A 7 -12.33 1.38 -7.21
C ALA A 7 -13.02 0.41 -6.22
N LEU A 8 -12.31 -0.11 -5.22
CA LEU A 8 -12.90 -0.96 -4.20
C LEU A 8 -13.85 -0.20 -3.27
N LEU A 9 -13.57 1.07 -2.96
CA LEU A 9 -14.45 1.94 -2.18
C LEU A 9 -15.76 2.22 -2.95
N GLU A 10 -15.68 2.53 -4.24
CA GLU A 10 -16.86 2.72 -5.09
C GLU A 10 -17.74 1.47 -5.11
N ARG A 11 -17.14 0.28 -5.31
CA ARG A 11 -17.88 -0.99 -5.24
C ARG A 11 -18.41 -1.29 -3.84
N ALA A 12 -17.68 -0.89 -2.80
CA ALA A 12 -18.10 -1.09 -1.42
C ALA A 12 -19.37 -0.29 -1.11
N GLU A 13 -19.43 0.96 -1.57
CA GLU A 13 -20.59 1.84 -1.41
C GLU A 13 -21.79 1.34 -2.22
N GLU A 14 -21.59 1.02 -3.51
CA GLU A 14 -22.64 0.50 -4.39
C GLU A 14 -23.29 -0.79 -3.83
N HIS A 15 -22.49 -1.62 -3.15
CA HIS A 15 -22.93 -2.91 -2.62
C HIS A 15 -22.99 -2.97 -1.09
N ALA A 16 -23.14 -1.82 -0.43
CA ALA A 16 -23.18 -1.75 1.03
C ALA A 16 -24.26 -2.66 1.64
N ALA A 17 -25.38 -2.86 0.94
CA ALA A 17 -26.51 -3.70 1.36
C ALA A 17 -26.64 -5.03 0.58
N THR A 18 -25.77 -5.32 -0.40
CA THR A 18 -25.86 -6.56 -1.19
C THR A 18 -25.39 -7.75 -0.37
N VAL A 19 -26.31 -8.60 0.08
CA VAL A 19 -25.99 -9.77 0.92
C VAL A 19 -25.26 -10.86 0.12
N MET A 20 -24.26 -11.48 0.73
CA MET A 20 -23.57 -12.67 0.25
C MET A 20 -23.22 -13.60 1.41
N PRO A 21 -22.93 -14.90 1.18
CA PRO A 21 -22.38 -15.76 2.22
C PRO A 21 -20.98 -15.30 2.63
N GLY A 22 -20.72 -15.17 3.93
CA GLY A 22 -19.36 -15.14 4.45
C GLY A 22 -18.76 -16.54 4.44
N PHE A 23 -17.44 -16.67 4.32
CA PHE A 23 -16.76 -17.96 4.26
C PHE A 23 -15.65 -18.08 5.30
N THR A 24 -15.62 -19.23 5.98
CA THR A 24 -14.46 -19.71 6.73
C THR A 24 -14.23 -21.17 6.34
N HIS A 25 -12.97 -21.58 6.15
CA HIS A 25 -12.65 -22.91 5.61
C HIS A 25 -13.39 -23.24 4.29
N MET A 26 -13.68 -22.22 3.47
CA MET A 26 -14.50 -22.34 2.25
C MET A 26 -15.92 -22.89 2.48
N GLN A 27 -16.43 -22.86 3.71
CA GLN A 27 -17.80 -23.19 4.05
C GLN A 27 -18.59 -21.93 4.35
N ALA A 28 -19.87 -21.91 3.99
CA ALA A 28 -20.76 -20.81 4.29
C ALA A 28 -20.88 -20.65 5.82
N ALA A 29 -20.53 -19.46 6.30
CA ALA A 29 -20.64 -19.06 7.70
C ALA A 29 -21.85 -18.12 7.86
N GLN A 30 -21.65 -16.96 8.48
CA GLN A 30 -22.70 -15.95 8.60
C GLN A 30 -22.83 -15.12 7.31
N PRO A 31 -24.05 -14.65 6.98
CA PRO A 31 -24.23 -13.65 5.92
C PRO A 31 -23.41 -12.39 6.20
N VAL A 32 -22.81 -11.84 5.14
CA VAL A 32 -22.13 -10.54 5.11
C VAL A 32 -22.64 -9.74 3.93
N THR A 33 -22.14 -8.53 3.71
CA THR A 33 -22.40 -7.79 2.47
C THR A 33 -21.18 -7.82 1.55
N PHE A 34 -21.40 -7.80 0.24
CA PHE A 34 -20.31 -7.69 -0.73
C PHE A 34 -19.52 -6.40 -0.51
N GLY A 35 -20.18 -5.31 -0.10
CA GLY A 35 -19.49 -4.09 0.27
C GLY A 35 -18.53 -4.28 1.45
N HIS A 36 -18.93 -5.02 2.49
CA HIS A 36 -18.02 -5.36 3.59
C HIS A 36 -16.83 -6.22 3.12
N HIS A 37 -17.04 -7.12 2.16
CA HIS A 37 -15.97 -7.91 1.57
C HIS A 37 -14.97 -7.04 0.79
N CYS A 38 -15.44 -6.06 0.01
CA CYS A 38 -14.58 -5.07 -0.66
C CYS A 38 -13.76 -4.26 0.34
N MET A 39 -14.37 -3.83 1.46
CA MET A 39 -13.66 -3.08 2.51
C MET A 39 -12.53 -3.89 3.16
N ALA A 40 -12.65 -5.22 3.25
CA ALA A 40 -11.55 -6.07 3.72
C ALA A 40 -10.26 -5.86 2.88
N TYR A 41 -10.40 -5.73 1.55
CA TYR A 41 -9.27 -5.47 0.67
C TYR A 41 -8.80 -4.01 0.70
N VAL A 42 -9.71 -3.04 0.87
CA VAL A 42 -9.35 -1.63 1.11
C VAL A 42 -8.37 -1.53 2.29
N GLU A 43 -8.66 -2.22 3.39
CA GLU A 43 -7.81 -2.24 4.58
C GLU A 43 -6.45 -2.92 4.33
N MET A 44 -6.44 -4.03 3.59
CA MET A 44 -5.20 -4.72 3.22
C MET A 44 -4.29 -3.81 2.38
N PHE A 45 -4.83 -3.23 1.32
CA PHE A 45 -4.06 -2.36 0.43
C PHE A 45 -3.69 -1.01 1.05
N SER A 46 -4.46 -0.53 2.03
CA SER A 46 -4.11 0.68 2.78
C SER A 46 -2.85 0.47 3.62
N ARG A 47 -2.69 -0.72 4.23
CA ARG A 47 -1.43 -1.10 4.90
C ARG A 47 -0.28 -1.26 3.91
N ASP A 48 -0.53 -1.78 2.72
CA ASP A 48 0.52 -1.85 1.69
C ASP A 48 0.95 -0.45 1.24
N LEU A 49 -0.02 0.46 1.07
CA LEU A 49 0.27 1.85 0.73
C LEU A 49 1.09 2.55 1.83
N SER A 50 0.83 2.27 3.11
CA SER A 50 1.65 2.82 4.20
C SER A 50 3.07 2.28 4.16
N ARG A 51 3.26 0.97 3.94
CA ARG A 51 4.61 0.38 3.80
C ARG A 51 5.41 0.99 2.65
N VAL A 52 4.75 1.26 1.52
CA VAL A 52 5.40 1.93 0.38
C VAL A 52 5.84 3.35 0.76
N ARG A 53 5.02 4.10 1.51
CA ARG A 53 5.39 5.44 2.00
C ARG A 53 6.60 5.38 2.93
N ASP A 54 6.58 4.47 3.91
CA ASP A 54 7.70 4.29 4.84
C ASP A 54 8.98 3.87 4.10
N ALA A 55 8.85 3.05 3.05
CA ALA A 55 9.98 2.66 2.22
C ALA A 55 10.55 3.85 1.44
N ILE A 56 9.70 4.68 0.83
CA ILE A 56 10.13 5.90 0.14
C ILE A 56 10.91 6.79 1.10
N GLU A 57 10.37 7.08 2.29
CA GLU A 57 11.03 7.93 3.28
C GLU A 57 12.42 7.40 3.68
N ARG A 58 12.57 6.08 3.84
CA ARG A 58 13.86 5.47 4.18
C ARG A 58 14.86 5.41 3.03
N MET A 59 14.37 5.40 1.78
CA MET A 59 15.19 5.24 0.58
C MET A 59 15.47 6.58 -0.12
N ASP A 60 14.86 7.68 0.31
CA ASP A 60 15.04 9.03 -0.25
C ASP A 60 16.35 9.68 0.22
N GLU A 61 17.46 8.95 0.05
CA GLU A 61 18.80 9.35 0.44
C GLU A 61 19.76 9.16 -0.74
N SER A 62 20.62 10.14 -1.02
CA SER A 62 21.57 10.07 -2.14
C SER A 62 22.91 9.43 -1.71
N PRO A 63 23.28 8.25 -2.25
CA PRO A 63 24.57 7.64 -1.98
C PRO A 63 25.71 8.27 -2.79
N LEU A 64 25.41 9.23 -3.68
CA LEU A 64 26.38 9.83 -4.58
C LEU A 64 27.49 10.54 -3.80
N GLY A 65 28.73 10.35 -4.26
CA GLY A 65 29.94 10.83 -3.58
C GLY A 65 30.57 9.84 -2.58
N ALA A 66 29.94 8.69 -2.28
CA ALA A 66 30.52 7.66 -1.41
C ALA A 66 31.65 6.82 -2.06
N ALA A 67 31.76 6.85 -3.40
CA ALA A 67 32.72 6.08 -4.19
C ALA A 67 32.68 4.57 -3.84
N ALA A 68 33.80 3.86 -3.93
CA ALA A 68 33.85 2.42 -3.65
C ALA A 68 33.56 2.07 -2.17
N LEU A 69 34.02 2.90 -1.23
CA LEU A 69 33.75 2.76 0.22
C LEU A 69 34.17 3.98 1.08
N ALA A 70 35.10 4.82 0.60
CA ALA A 70 35.78 5.84 1.41
C ALA A 70 35.52 7.29 0.95
N GLY A 71 34.52 7.50 0.10
CA GLY A 71 34.23 8.83 -0.46
C GLY A 71 35.07 9.17 -1.69
N THR A 72 34.65 10.22 -2.39
CA THR A 72 35.41 10.81 -3.52
C THR A 72 36.56 11.69 -3.03
N SER A 73 37.64 11.78 -3.82
CA SER A 73 38.76 12.68 -3.56
C SER A 73 38.52 14.11 -4.08
N PHE A 74 37.45 14.34 -4.85
CA PHE A 74 37.10 15.68 -5.35
C PHE A 74 36.32 16.49 -4.31
N PRO A 75 36.55 17.82 -4.20
CA PRO A 75 35.86 18.68 -3.25
C PRO A 75 34.44 19.03 -3.74
N ILE A 76 33.57 18.02 -3.82
CA ILE A 76 32.16 18.19 -4.21
C ILE A 76 31.28 18.52 -3.00
N ASP A 77 30.13 19.15 -3.27
CA ASP A 77 29.04 19.30 -2.30
C ASP A 77 27.99 18.22 -2.56
N ARG A 78 27.89 17.22 -1.67
CA ARG A 78 26.98 16.07 -1.79
C ARG A 78 25.51 16.43 -1.61
N HIS A 79 25.20 17.60 -1.05
CA HIS A 79 23.81 18.06 -0.90
C HIS A 79 23.30 18.81 -2.13
N ARG A 80 24.18 19.07 -3.11
CA ARG A 80 23.85 19.75 -4.37
C ARG A 80 23.89 18.83 -5.59
N THR A 81 24.08 17.54 -5.37
CA THR A 81 24.08 16.48 -6.41
C THR A 81 22.79 15.70 -6.37
#